data_AF-A0A0L0EL57-F1
#
_entry.id   AF-A0A0L0EL57-F1
#
_cell.length_a   1.000
_cell.length_b   1.000
_cell.length_c   1.000
_cell.angle_alpha   90.00
_cell.angle_beta   90.00
_cell.angle_gamma   90.00
#
_symmetry.space_group_name_H-M   'P 1'
#
loop_
_entity.id
_entity.type
_entity.pdbx_description
1 polymer ?
#
loop_
_entity_poly.entity_id
_entity_poly.type
_entity_poly.pdbx_seq_one_letter_code
_entity_poly.pdbx_strand_id
1 'polypeptide(L)' 'HAGLAFGLDRLVMLLCGTDNIRDVIAFPKTTQASCLMTNAPSVANPDALKELAVTVTAQQKDAE' A
#
# COMPACT_ATOMS: atom_id res chain seq x y z
N HIS A 1 -11.19 -2.72 -31.21
CA HIS A 1 -11.89 -2.54 -29.93
C HIS A 1 -11.38 -1.27 -29.27
N ALA A 2 -12.28 -0.39 -28.82
CA ALA A 2 -11.94 0.79 -28.03
C ALA A 2 -12.39 0.56 -26.58
N GLY A 3 -11.53 0.85 -25.61
CA GLY A 3 -11.81 0.72 -24.18
C GLY A 3 -11.38 1.96 -23.42
N LEU A 4 -12.01 2.20 -22.26
CA LEU A 4 -11.67 3.28 -21.35
C LEU A 4 -11.74 2.78 -19.90
N ALA A 5 -10.98 3.39 -19.01
CA ALA A 5 -10.97 3.09 -17.58
C ALA A 5 -11.12 4.39 -16.76
N PHE A 6 -11.95 4.34 -15.73
CA PHE A 6 -12.13 5.44 -14.78
C PHE A 6 -11.32 5.19 -13.52
N GLY A 7 -10.76 6.26 -12.94
CA GLY A 7 -10.21 6.22 -11.59
C GLY A 7 -11.33 6.30 -10.56
N LEU A 8 -11.78 5.15 -10.07
CA LEU A 8 -12.91 5.06 -9.14
C LEU A 8 -12.71 5.90 -7.87
N ASP A 9 -11.53 5.84 -7.25
CA ASP A 9 -11.24 6.58 -6.02
C ASP A 9 -11.39 8.09 -6.23
N ARG A 10 -10.90 8.61 -7.37
CA ARG A 10 -11.06 10.02 -7.72
C ARG A 10 -12.50 10.39 -8.06
N LEU A 11 -13.21 9.51 -8.75
CA LEU A 11 -14.63 9.73 -9.04
C LEU A 11 -15.42 9.87 -7.73
N VAL A 12 -15.23 8.95 -6.78
CA VAL A 12 -15.90 8.96 -5.48
C VAL A 12 -15.47 10.17 -4.65
N MET A 13 -14.17 10.52 -4.62
CA MET A 13 -13.66 11.73 -3.95
C MET A 13 -14.39 12.99 -4.42
N LEU A 14 -14.58 13.15 -5.74
CA LEU A 14 -15.32 14.28 -6.31
C LEU A 14 -16.81 14.25 -5.93
N LEU A 15 -17.44 13.08 -5.95
CA LEU A 15 -18.84 12.92 -5.54
C LEU A 15 -19.06 13.20 -4.05
N CYS A 16 -18.07 12.88 -3.21
CA CYS A 16 -18.08 13.13 -1.78
C CYS A 16 -17.63 14.54 -1.39
N GLY A 17 -17.10 15.34 -2.34
CA GLY A 17 -16.63 16.70 -2.09
C GLY A 17 -15.42 16.76 -1.15
N THR A 18 -14.56 15.73 -1.15
CA THR A 18 -13.33 15.72 -0.36
C THR A 18 -12.12 16.10 -1.21
N ASP A 19 -11.07 16.62 -0.59
CA ASP A 19 -9.83 17.01 -1.29
C ASP A 19 -8.78 15.90 -1.28
N ASN A 20 -9.05 14.77 -0.60
CA ASN A 20 -8.10 13.67 -0.43
C ASN A 20 -8.76 12.32 -0.73
N ILE A 21 -8.15 11.54 -1.64
CA ILE A 21 -8.61 10.18 -1.98
C ILE A 21 -8.59 9.24 -0.78
N ARG A 22 -7.77 9.53 0.24
CA ARG A 22 -7.67 8.70 1.45
C ARG A 22 -8.95 8.72 2.28
N ASP A 23 -9.79 9.74 2.11
CA ASP A 23 -11.05 9.89 2.84
C ASP A 23 -12.15 8.98 2.29
N VAL A 24 -11.97 8.45 1.07
CA VAL A 24 -12.91 7.53 0.41
C VAL A 24 -12.39 6.09 0.33
N ILE A 25 -11.28 5.80 1.02
CA ILE A 25 -10.65 4.46 1.09
C ILE A 25 -10.68 4.01 2.55
N ALA A 26 -11.25 2.83 2.83
CA ALA A 26 -11.42 2.35 4.21
C ALA A 26 -10.09 2.18 4.98
N PHE A 27 -9.03 1.73 4.30
CA PHE A 27 -7.71 1.49 4.89
C PHE A 27 -6.60 2.12 4.03
N PRO A 28 -6.47 3.45 4.04
CA PRO A 28 -5.55 4.13 3.14
C PRO A 28 -4.10 3.94 3.59
N LYS A 29 -3.18 3.89 2.63
CA LYS A 29 -1.74 3.92 2.91
C LYS A 29 -1.23 5.37 3.01
N THR A 30 -0.13 5.57 3.73
CA THR A 30 0.57 6.85 3.77
C THR A 30 1.27 7.16 2.44
N THR A 31 1.80 8.37 2.30
CA THR A 31 2.66 8.75 1.16
C THR A 31 3.94 7.91 1.09
N GLN A 32 4.35 7.28 2.19
CA GLN A 32 5.47 6.35 2.26
C GLN A 32 5.05 4.89 2.00
N ALA A 33 3.85 4.67 1.44
CA ALA A 33 3.24 3.36 1.22
C ALA A 33 3.04 2.50 2.48
N SER A 34 3.11 3.10 3.67
CA SER A 34 2.93 2.39 4.94
C SER A 34 1.47 2.39 5.40
N CYS A 35 1.09 1.38 6.17
CA CYS A 35 -0.21 1.25 6.81
C CYS A 35 -0.03 1.24 8.32
N LEU A 36 -0.37 2.35 8.97
CA LEU A 36 -0.17 2.53 10.40
C LEU A 36 -1.05 1.61 11.25
N MET A 37 -2.23 1.23 10.75
CA MET A 37 -3.16 0.34 11.45
C MET A 37 -2.62 -1.08 11.61
N THR A 38 -1.87 -1.57 10.62
CA THR A 38 -1.35 -2.95 10.59
C THR A 38 0.17 -3.03 10.69
N ASN A 39 0.85 -1.90 10.87
CA ASN A 39 2.32 -1.78 10.78
C ASN A 39 2.90 -2.46 9.52
N ALA A 40 2.28 -2.23 8.36
CA ALA A 40 2.74 -2.78 7.08
C ALA A 40 3.44 -1.71 6.22
N PRO A 41 4.42 -2.06 5.38
CA PRO A 41 5.05 -3.38 5.25
C PRO A 41 5.83 -3.76 6.51
N SER A 42 5.95 -5.06 6.76
CA SER A 42 6.69 -5.62 7.90
C SER A 42 7.74 -6.63 7.41
N VAL A 43 8.66 -7.00 8.30
CA VAL A 43 9.66 -8.03 8.00
C VAL A 43 8.96 -9.37 7.74
N ALA A 44 9.29 -9.99 6.61
CA ALA A 44 8.74 -11.29 6.24
C ALA A 44 9.27 -12.42 7.15
N ASN A 45 8.46 -13.47 7.33
CA ASN A 45 8.86 -14.64 8.11
C ASN A 45 10.06 -15.36 7.44
N PRO A 46 11.18 -15.60 8.15
CA PRO A 46 12.34 -16.32 7.62
C PRO A 46 12.02 -17.71 7.05
N ASP A 47 11.10 -18.46 7.67
CA ASP A 47 10.74 -19.80 7.21
C ASP A 47 10.01 -19.74 5.85
N ALA A 48 9.12 -18.76 5.69
CA ALA A 48 8.41 -18.53 4.42
C ALA A 48 9.36 -18.06 3.31
N LEU A 49 10.36 -17.22 3.64
CA LEU A 49 11.39 -16.81 2.69
C LEU A 49 12.23 -18.00 2.22
N LYS A 50 12.58 -18.90 3.14
CA LYS A 50 13.32 -20.13 2.83
C LYS A 50 12.49 -21.06 1.94
N GLU A 51 11.21 -21.25 2.25
CA GLU A 51 10.28 -22.05 1.44
C GLU A 51 10.16 -21.51 0.00
N LEU A 52 10.10 -20.19 -0.15
CA LEU A 52 10.01 -19.52 -1.46
C LEU A 52 11.37 -19.38 -2.19
N ALA A 53 12.47 -19.86 -1.60
CA ALA A 53 13.83 -19.67 -2.09
C ALA A 53 14.19 -18.19 -2.38
N VAL A 54 13.66 -17.27 -1.57
CA VAL A 54 13.90 -15.82 -1.68
C VAL A 54 14.90 -15.36 -0.61
N THR A 55 15.88 -14.56 -1.01
CA THR A 55 16.83 -13.91 -0.09
C THR A 55 16.69 -12.40 -0.17
N VAL A 56 16.55 -11.73 0.98
CA VAL A 56 16.52 -10.27 1.06
C VAL A 56 17.95 -9.75 1.00
N THR A 57 18.28 -8.93 -0.01
CA THR A 57 19.63 -8.37 -0.23
C THR A 57 19.78 -6.92 0.25
N ALA A 58 18.66 -6.25 0.54
CA ALA A 58 18.69 -4.87 1.01
C ALA A 58 19.29 -4.79 2.42
N GLN A 59 20.27 -3.89 2.62
CA GLN A 59 20.77 -3.56 3.94
C GLN A 59 19.63 -2.98 4.78
N GLN A 60 19.34 -3.59 5.93
CA GLN A 60 18.48 -2.98 6.93
C GLN A 60 19.09 -1.61 7.30
N LYS A 61 18.35 -0.53 7.06
CA LYS A 61 18.54 0.66 7.88
C LYS A 61 18.01 0.27 9.25
N ASP A 62 18.91 0.21 10.22
CA ASP A 62 18.57 0.05 11.63
C ASP A 62 17.45 1.04 11.96
N ALA A 63 16.33 0.52 12.46
CA ALA A 63 15.26 1.33 12.97
C ALA A 63 15.73 1.91 14.31
N GLU A 64 15.97 3.22 14.34
CA GLU A 64 15.94 4.01 15.58
C GLU A 64 14.48 4.20 16.03
#